data_AF-A0A556VAB3-F1
#
_entry.id   AF-A0A556VAB3-F1
#
_cell.length_a   1.000
_cell.length_b   1.000
_cell.length_c   1.000
_cell.angle_alpha   90.00
_cell.angle_beta   90.00
_cell.angle_gamma   90.00
#
_symmetry.space_group_name_H-M   'P 1'
#
loop_
_entity.id
_entity.type
_entity.pdbx_description
1 polymer ?
#
loop_
_entity_poly.entity_id
_entity_poly.type
_entity_poly.pdbx_seq_one_letter_code
_entity_poly.pdbx_strand_id
1 'polypeptide(L)'
;MRSCATLTLTDFAVLILQLQLSLAPRVPILASKLMMDGCPLGQFPCGNTSVCLPQMLQCNGHRDCKNGADEDHCGDNSGWADIFDRTIIKKAEPQDLTDACCMSLKSNDLRELPDDVFSKYADLQRLFLQNNSIHTVSNEAFSGLFRLKKLSMVNTSLVQLSEQSLCNYMPLLSWLDFAENHIEVLNYSSLMTCGELTVLYFKDFHYCSYAPHVRKCKPNTDGISSFEDLLANMILRVSVWVMAFITCFGNLFVIGMRSCIRAENNLHAVCIKVLCCADCLMGVYLFFLGVFDVKFRGKYNRNALLWMESQECRTIGFLAMLSSEVSVLLLTYLTLEKFLVIVFPFSHLRPGKFQTGVVLVSIWMLGLIIAGIPLLNDDIFGNYYGRNGVCFPLHSDRLEKLAAKGYSTGIFLGLNLLAFLVIVLCYSSMFYSIYKTGFNATEVRNRLHKDVAVANRFFFIVFSDALCWIPIFLVKTFSLLKMDIPGM
;
A
#
# COMPACT_ATOMS: atom_id res chain seq x y z
N MET A 1 36.26 -5.88 -5.95
CA MET A 1 35.50 -6.87 -6.74
C MET A 1 34.31 -7.50 -6.00
N ARG A 2 34.21 -7.49 -4.66
CA ARG A 2 33.08 -8.17 -3.96
C ARG A 2 31.88 -7.30 -3.50
N SER A 3 32.01 -5.97 -3.37
CA SER A 3 30.89 -5.11 -2.91
C SER A 3 29.91 -4.64 -4.00
N CYS A 4 30.14 -4.98 -5.27
CA CYS A 4 29.21 -4.57 -6.34
C CYS A 4 27.98 -5.46 -6.35
N ALA A 5 28.15 -6.76 -6.07
CA ALA A 5 27.07 -7.74 -6.09
C ALA A 5 26.06 -7.53 -4.95
N THR A 6 26.51 -7.14 -3.74
CA THR A 6 25.61 -6.92 -2.59
C THR A 6 24.71 -5.71 -2.76
N LEU A 7 25.21 -4.57 -3.25
CA LEU A 7 24.38 -3.38 -3.55
C LEU A 7 23.42 -3.65 -4.71
N THR A 8 23.87 -4.32 -5.78
CA THR A 8 22.96 -4.68 -6.87
C THR A 8 21.93 -5.73 -6.48
N LEU A 9 22.23 -6.63 -5.54
CA LEU A 9 21.29 -7.64 -5.02
C LEU A 9 20.29 -7.04 -4.03
N THR A 10 20.72 -6.13 -3.16
CA THR A 10 19.80 -5.37 -2.29
C THR A 10 18.90 -4.49 -3.13
N ASP A 11 19.42 -3.80 -4.14
CA ASP A 11 18.61 -2.99 -5.04
C ASP A 11 17.70 -3.87 -5.90
N PHE A 12 18.17 -5.01 -6.43
CA PHE A 12 17.30 -5.93 -7.17
C PHE A 12 16.19 -6.53 -6.32
N ALA A 13 16.44 -6.73 -5.03
CA ALA A 13 15.48 -7.40 -4.18
C ALA A 13 14.61 -6.40 -3.38
N VAL A 14 15.04 -5.14 -3.21
CA VAL A 14 14.16 -3.98 -2.97
C VAL A 14 13.31 -3.73 -4.20
N LEU A 15 13.87 -3.82 -5.42
CA LEU A 15 13.15 -3.76 -6.68
C LEU A 15 12.15 -4.92 -6.79
N ILE A 16 12.47 -6.16 -6.38
CA ILE A 16 11.51 -7.26 -6.33
C ILE A 16 10.48 -7.04 -5.23
N LEU A 17 10.84 -6.55 -4.06
CA LEU A 17 9.91 -6.23 -2.99
C LEU A 17 8.97 -5.09 -3.42
N GLN A 18 9.50 -4.07 -4.10
CA GLN A 18 8.76 -2.93 -4.62
C GLN A 18 7.97 -3.29 -5.87
N LEU A 19 8.47 -4.13 -6.78
CA LEU A 19 7.68 -4.77 -7.83
C LEU A 19 6.61 -5.68 -7.23
N GLN A 20 6.84 -6.32 -6.08
CA GLN A 20 5.81 -7.12 -5.40
C GLN A 20 4.84 -6.27 -4.60
N LEU A 21 5.22 -5.06 -4.18
CA LEU A 21 4.35 -4.05 -3.56
C LEU A 21 3.57 -3.26 -4.62
N SER A 22 4.13 -3.04 -5.81
CA SER A 22 3.55 -2.26 -6.91
C SER A 22 2.89 -3.12 -8.00
N LEU A 23 3.38 -4.34 -8.22
CA LEU A 23 2.75 -5.42 -8.98
C LEU A 23 2.35 -6.59 -8.05
N ALA A 24 2.01 -6.31 -6.79
CA ALA A 24 1.18 -7.25 -6.05
C ALA A 24 0.04 -7.63 -7.00
N PRO A 25 -0.10 -8.92 -7.37
CA PRO A 25 -1.12 -9.26 -8.34
C PRO A 25 -2.45 -8.91 -7.69
N ARG A 26 -3.15 -7.91 -8.24
CA ARG A 26 -4.58 -8.12 -8.47
C ARG A 26 -4.60 -9.35 -9.34
N VAL A 27 -4.74 -10.53 -8.75
CA VAL A 27 -4.87 -11.76 -9.49
C VAL A 27 -6.22 -11.65 -10.19
N PRO A 28 -6.31 -11.46 -11.53
CA PRO A 28 -7.40 -12.09 -12.22
C PRO A 28 -7.15 -13.58 -12.06
N ILE A 29 -8.09 -14.28 -11.45
CA ILE A 29 -8.08 -15.74 -11.38
C ILE A 29 -8.03 -16.24 -12.84
N LEU A 30 -6.84 -16.53 -13.35
CA LEU A 30 -6.70 -17.30 -14.57
C LEU A 30 -6.90 -18.76 -14.17
N ALA A 31 -8.18 -19.12 -14.01
CA ALA A 31 -8.57 -20.50 -13.84
C ALA A 31 -8.07 -21.28 -15.06
N SER A 32 -7.21 -22.26 -14.77
CA SER A 32 -6.74 -23.25 -15.72
C SER A 32 -7.91 -23.82 -16.49
N LYS A 33 -7.86 -23.68 -17.81
CA LYS A 33 -8.75 -24.35 -18.73
C LYS A 33 -8.32 -25.81 -18.81
N LEU A 34 -8.87 -26.65 -17.95
CA LEU A 34 -8.93 -28.10 -18.19
C LEU A 34 -10.41 -28.51 -18.23
N MET A 35 -10.82 -29.04 -19.38
CA MET A 35 -12.17 -29.50 -19.65
C MET A 35 -12.45 -30.83 -18.94
N MET A 36 -13.57 -30.96 -18.24
CA MET A 36 -14.49 -32.11 -18.31
C MET A 36 -15.79 -31.83 -17.54
N ASP A 37 -16.90 -31.93 -18.28
CA ASP A 37 -18.31 -32.15 -17.86
C ASP A 37 -18.82 -31.41 -16.61
N GLY A 38 -19.11 -30.12 -16.77
CA GLY A 38 -19.72 -29.29 -15.74
C GLY A 38 -21.25 -29.40 -15.69
N CYS A 39 -21.80 -29.45 -14.48
CA CYS A 39 -23.23 -29.26 -14.21
C CYS A 39 -23.76 -27.94 -14.81
N PRO A 40 -25.05 -27.87 -15.19
CA PRO A 40 -25.66 -26.66 -15.70
C PRO A 40 -25.57 -25.51 -14.69
N LEU A 41 -25.53 -24.27 -15.20
CA LEU A 41 -25.40 -23.05 -14.41
C LEU A 41 -26.40 -23.01 -13.23
N GLY A 42 -25.87 -22.81 -12.02
CA GLY A 42 -26.66 -22.81 -10.79
C GLY A 42 -26.66 -24.12 -10.00
N GLN A 43 -25.96 -25.15 -10.49
CA GLN A 43 -25.80 -26.44 -9.83
C GLN A 43 -24.33 -26.80 -9.62
N PHE A 44 -24.04 -27.51 -8.53
CA PHE A 44 -22.71 -28.05 -8.22
C PHE A 44 -22.74 -29.58 -8.27
N PRO A 45 -21.63 -30.24 -8.68
CA PRO A 45 -21.53 -31.69 -8.66
C PRO A 45 -21.29 -32.20 -7.24
N CYS A 46 -21.93 -33.31 -6.87
CA CYS A 46 -21.67 -34.03 -5.62
C CYS A 46 -20.32 -34.79 -5.67
N GLY A 47 -19.21 -34.05 -5.75
CA GLY A 47 -17.86 -34.59 -5.89
C GLY A 47 -17.68 -35.37 -7.21
N ASN A 48 -17.18 -36.60 -7.14
CA ASN A 48 -16.91 -37.44 -8.32
C ASN A 48 -18.15 -38.23 -8.83
N THR A 49 -19.36 -37.75 -8.53
CA THR A 49 -20.60 -38.36 -9.00
C THR A 49 -21.22 -37.50 -10.10
N SER A 50 -21.98 -38.12 -11.01
CA SER A 50 -22.69 -37.43 -12.09
C SER A 50 -23.96 -36.70 -11.63
N VAL A 51 -24.14 -36.52 -10.31
CA VAL A 51 -25.33 -35.90 -9.72
C VAL A 51 -25.04 -34.43 -9.44
N CYS A 52 -25.87 -33.56 -10.00
CA CYS A 52 -25.80 -32.12 -9.83
C CYS A 52 -26.91 -31.67 -8.87
N LEU A 53 -26.56 -30.88 -7.86
CA LEU A 53 -27.50 -30.28 -6.92
C LEU A 53 -27.53 -28.77 -7.07
N PRO A 54 -28.67 -28.09 -6.82
CA PRO A 54 -28.73 -26.64 -6.75
C PRO A 54 -27.75 -26.07 -5.72
N GLN A 55 -27.08 -24.98 -6.07
CA GLN A 55 -25.99 -24.42 -5.27
C GLN A 55 -26.41 -23.92 -3.88
N MET A 56 -27.69 -23.65 -3.67
CA MET A 56 -28.26 -23.33 -2.35
C MET A 56 -28.24 -24.50 -1.35
N LEU A 57 -27.99 -25.72 -1.83
CA LEU A 57 -27.88 -26.91 -0.99
C LEU A 57 -26.43 -27.20 -0.56
N GLN A 58 -25.48 -26.36 -0.93
CA GLN A 58 -24.09 -26.50 -0.50
C GLN A 58 -23.87 -25.76 0.82
N CYS A 59 -23.31 -26.43 1.83
CA CYS A 59 -23.09 -25.87 3.17
C CYS A 59 -24.37 -25.31 3.82
N ASN A 60 -25.49 -25.98 3.57
CA ASN A 60 -26.80 -25.65 4.16
C ASN A 60 -27.04 -26.35 5.50
N GLY A 61 -26.08 -27.16 5.96
CA GLY A 61 -26.17 -27.93 7.21
C GLY A 61 -26.89 -29.28 7.06
N HIS A 62 -27.26 -29.67 5.84
CA HIS A 62 -27.91 -30.94 5.51
C HIS A 62 -27.08 -31.71 4.48
N ARG A 63 -26.93 -33.02 4.68
CA ARG A 63 -26.24 -33.88 3.70
C ARG A 63 -27.22 -34.31 2.60
N ASP A 64 -27.29 -33.50 1.56
CA ASP A 64 -28.06 -33.71 0.35
C ASP A 64 -27.27 -34.55 -0.69
N CYS A 65 -25.94 -34.50 -0.68
CA CYS A 65 -25.12 -35.45 -1.44
C CYS A 65 -24.97 -36.79 -0.72
N LYS A 66 -25.06 -37.91 -1.46
CA LYS A 66 -24.87 -39.27 -0.89
C LYS A 66 -23.51 -39.48 -0.23
N ASN A 67 -22.47 -38.78 -0.70
CA ASN A 67 -21.13 -38.80 -0.14
C ASN A 67 -20.88 -37.66 0.89
N GLY A 68 -21.87 -36.79 1.15
CA GLY A 68 -21.75 -35.64 2.05
C GLY A 68 -20.79 -34.55 1.54
N ALA A 69 -20.43 -34.57 0.26
CA ALA A 69 -19.48 -33.63 -0.33
C ALA A 69 -19.96 -32.16 -0.35
N ASP A 70 -21.27 -31.97 -0.23
CA ASP A 70 -21.95 -30.69 -0.10
C ASP A 70 -21.70 -29.97 1.23
N GLU A 71 -21.35 -30.71 2.28
CA GLU A 71 -21.11 -30.20 3.63
C GLU A 71 -19.63 -30.28 4.04
N ASP A 72 -18.75 -30.66 3.11
CA ASP A 72 -17.33 -30.84 3.36
C ASP A 72 -16.54 -29.59 2.89
N HIS A 73 -15.54 -29.16 3.67
CA HIS A 73 -14.70 -27.98 3.37
C HIS A 73 -15.45 -26.64 3.18
N CYS A 74 -16.45 -26.35 4.02
CA CYS A 74 -17.17 -25.06 4.05
C CYS A 74 -16.33 -23.84 4.53
N GLY A 75 -14.99 -23.89 4.41
CA GLY A 75 -14.04 -22.90 4.92
C GLY A 75 -13.45 -21.95 3.87
N ASP A 76 -13.58 -22.22 2.57
CA ASP A 76 -12.96 -21.41 1.50
C ASP A 76 -13.97 -21.01 0.42
N ASN A 77 -14.72 -19.93 0.64
CA ASN A 77 -15.58 -19.33 -0.40
C ASN A 77 -14.84 -18.31 -1.27
N SER A 78 -13.72 -18.73 -1.86
CA SER A 78 -13.05 -18.00 -2.93
C SER A 78 -13.54 -18.52 -4.29
N GLY A 79 -14.50 -17.81 -4.89
CA GLY A 79 -14.70 -17.87 -6.34
C GLY A 79 -16.14 -17.82 -6.85
N TRP A 80 -17.10 -18.44 -6.17
CA TRP A 80 -18.49 -18.51 -6.68
C TRP A 80 -19.42 -17.45 -6.08
N ALA A 81 -19.19 -17.02 -4.84
CA ALA A 81 -19.95 -15.90 -4.26
C ALA A 81 -19.78 -14.60 -5.06
N ASP A 82 -18.61 -14.35 -5.65
CA ASP A 82 -18.35 -13.19 -6.51
C ASP A 82 -18.99 -13.34 -7.91
N ILE A 83 -19.13 -14.56 -8.43
CA ILE A 83 -19.81 -14.81 -9.72
C ILE A 83 -21.33 -14.62 -9.54
N PHE A 84 -21.89 -15.10 -8.43
CA PHE A 84 -23.30 -14.88 -8.09
C PHE A 84 -23.59 -13.43 -7.70
N ASP A 85 -22.70 -12.73 -6.97
CA ASP A 85 -22.84 -11.29 -6.72
C ASP A 85 -22.78 -10.49 -8.04
N ARG A 86 -21.87 -10.82 -8.98
CA ARG A 86 -21.84 -10.14 -10.29
C ARG A 86 -23.06 -10.42 -11.16
N THR A 87 -23.66 -11.60 -11.09
CA THR A 87 -24.88 -11.92 -11.85
C THR A 87 -26.16 -11.45 -11.19
N ILE A 88 -26.24 -11.40 -9.85
CA ILE A 88 -27.38 -10.82 -9.12
C ILE A 88 -27.36 -9.28 -9.17
N ILE A 89 -26.17 -8.66 -9.09
CA ILE A 89 -26.05 -7.20 -9.20
C ILE A 89 -26.28 -6.73 -10.65
N LYS A 90 -25.86 -7.48 -11.68
CA LYS A 90 -26.23 -7.17 -13.08
C LYS A 90 -27.68 -7.49 -13.43
N LYS A 91 -28.36 -8.36 -12.68
CA LYS A 91 -29.81 -8.61 -12.84
C LYS A 91 -30.67 -7.70 -11.95
N ALA A 92 -30.04 -6.88 -11.11
CA ALA A 92 -30.66 -5.79 -10.38
C ALA A 92 -30.42 -4.45 -11.09
N GLU A 93 -30.61 -4.45 -12.40
CA GLU A 93 -30.96 -3.24 -13.15
C GLU A 93 -32.41 -3.43 -13.61
N PRO A 94 -33.39 -2.86 -12.89
CA PRO A 94 -34.64 -2.45 -13.49
C PRO A 94 -34.64 -0.93 -13.59
N GLN A 95 -34.48 -0.44 -14.81
CA GLN A 95 -35.20 0.76 -15.22
C GLN A 95 -36.70 0.54 -14.91
N ASP A 96 -37.30 1.52 -14.26
CA ASP A 96 -38.74 1.62 -13.94
C ASP A 96 -39.37 0.46 -13.16
N LEU A 97 -39.27 0.48 -11.83
CA LEU A 97 -40.35 -0.07 -11.00
C LEU A 97 -40.59 0.79 -9.75
N THR A 98 -41.62 1.63 -9.84
CA THR A 98 -42.39 2.12 -8.68
C THR A 98 -43.12 0.94 -8.05
N ASP A 99 -42.39 0.12 -7.29
CA ASP A 99 -42.96 -0.82 -6.34
C ASP A 99 -42.47 -0.42 -4.96
N ALA A 100 -43.41 -0.23 -4.03
CA ALA A 100 -43.22 0.27 -2.65
C ALA A 100 -42.15 -0.44 -1.80
N CYS A 101 -41.52 -1.50 -2.33
CA CYS A 101 -40.43 -2.25 -1.71
C CYS A 101 -39.03 -1.63 -1.91
N CYS A 102 -38.81 -0.82 -2.95
CA CYS A 102 -37.47 -0.33 -3.33
C CYS A 102 -37.47 1.16 -3.68
N MET A 103 -36.54 1.92 -3.11
CA MET A 103 -36.37 3.34 -3.38
C MET A 103 -34.93 3.62 -3.79
N SER A 104 -34.76 4.29 -4.92
CA SER A 104 -33.46 4.67 -5.46
C SER A 104 -33.37 6.17 -5.61
N LEU A 105 -32.46 6.77 -4.85
CA LEU A 105 -32.15 8.20 -4.81
C LEU A 105 -30.69 8.46 -5.21
N LYS A 106 -30.13 7.61 -6.08
CA LYS A 106 -28.75 7.70 -6.55
C LYS A 106 -28.50 8.97 -7.36
N SER A 107 -27.30 9.54 -7.24
CA SER A 107 -26.82 10.65 -8.08
C SER A 107 -27.75 11.88 -8.11
N ASN A 108 -28.33 12.23 -6.96
CA ASN A 108 -29.26 13.36 -6.82
C ASN A 108 -28.64 14.57 -6.09
N ASP A 109 -27.30 14.60 -5.95
CA ASP A 109 -26.55 15.66 -5.26
C ASP A 109 -27.09 15.98 -3.84
N LEU A 110 -27.68 14.99 -3.17
CA LEU A 110 -28.23 15.16 -1.82
C LEU A 110 -27.10 15.48 -0.85
N ARG A 111 -27.24 16.57 -0.09
CA ARG A 111 -26.22 17.01 0.88
C ARG A 111 -26.51 16.56 2.30
N GLU A 112 -27.78 16.48 2.65
CA GLU A 112 -28.26 16.11 3.97
C GLU A 112 -29.53 15.29 3.84
N LEU A 113 -29.76 14.41 4.82
CA LEU A 113 -31.00 13.68 4.99
C LEU A 113 -31.71 14.25 6.21
N PRO A 114 -32.84 14.97 6.02
CA PRO A 114 -33.63 15.47 7.15
C PRO A 114 -34.16 14.31 8.01
N ASP A 115 -34.38 14.60 9.28
CA ASP A 115 -35.00 13.65 10.21
C ASP A 115 -36.40 13.25 9.74
N ASP A 116 -36.78 11.99 9.97
CA ASP A 116 -38.07 11.39 9.62
C ASP A 116 -38.45 11.46 8.12
N VAL A 117 -37.52 11.78 7.22
CA VAL A 117 -37.82 11.93 5.78
C VAL A 117 -38.39 10.64 5.16
N PHE A 118 -38.01 9.48 5.71
CA PHE A 118 -38.49 8.18 5.26
C PHE A 118 -39.63 7.58 6.10
N SER A 119 -40.15 8.31 7.09
CA SER A 119 -41.15 7.81 8.06
C SER A 119 -42.43 7.27 7.44
N LYS A 120 -42.82 7.78 6.27
CA LYS A 120 -44.02 7.32 5.53
C LYS A 120 -43.83 6.01 4.78
N TYR A 121 -42.60 5.52 4.64
CA TYR A 121 -42.24 4.36 3.83
C TYR A 121 -41.92 3.14 4.69
N ALA A 122 -42.81 2.80 5.63
CA ALA A 122 -42.59 1.71 6.59
C ALA A 122 -42.41 0.31 5.97
N ASP A 123 -42.90 0.10 4.75
CA ASP A 123 -42.77 -1.14 3.98
C ASP A 123 -41.51 -1.22 3.10
N LEU A 124 -40.70 -0.15 3.08
CA LEU A 124 -39.51 -0.08 2.25
C LEU A 124 -38.48 -1.13 2.69
N GLN A 125 -37.99 -1.94 1.74
CA GLN A 125 -37.01 -2.98 2.01
C GLN A 125 -35.61 -2.63 1.49
N ARG A 126 -35.50 -1.81 0.44
CA ARG A 126 -34.22 -1.46 -0.18
C ARG A 126 -34.12 0.03 -0.43
N LEU A 127 -33.07 0.66 0.09
CA LEU A 127 -32.77 2.08 -0.08
C LEU A 127 -31.37 2.26 -0.68
N PHE A 128 -31.30 3.05 -1.75
CA PHE A 128 -30.09 3.31 -2.51
C PHE A 128 -29.82 4.82 -2.56
N LEU A 129 -28.70 5.26 -1.97
CA LEU A 129 -28.30 6.67 -1.85
C LEU A 129 -26.92 6.93 -2.47
N GLN A 130 -26.43 6.04 -3.35
CA GLN A 130 -25.07 6.15 -3.90
C GLN A 130 -24.83 7.46 -4.66
N ASN A 131 -23.58 7.92 -4.68
CA ASN A 131 -23.14 9.11 -5.43
C ASN A 131 -23.92 10.39 -5.05
N ASN A 132 -24.23 10.56 -3.77
CA ASN A 132 -24.70 11.83 -3.22
C ASN A 132 -23.56 12.51 -2.44
N SER A 133 -23.76 13.71 -1.90
CA SER A 133 -22.76 14.43 -1.09
C SER A 133 -23.19 14.51 0.38
N ILE A 134 -23.57 13.37 0.95
CA ILE A 134 -24.09 13.25 2.31
C ILE A 134 -22.92 13.08 3.30
N HIS A 135 -22.52 14.19 3.94
CA HIS A 135 -21.37 14.23 4.85
C HIS A 135 -21.64 13.59 6.21
N THR A 136 -22.86 13.79 6.74
CA THR A 136 -23.30 13.31 8.05
C THR A 136 -24.69 12.73 7.94
N VAL A 137 -24.97 11.69 8.72
CA VAL A 137 -26.27 11.04 8.75
C VAL A 137 -26.78 11.04 10.18
N SER A 138 -27.91 11.71 10.39
CA SER A 138 -28.66 11.64 11.64
C SER A 138 -29.30 10.25 11.78
N ASN A 139 -29.43 9.76 13.01
CA ASN A 139 -30.10 8.49 13.25
C ASN A 139 -31.60 8.55 12.93
N GLU A 140 -32.20 9.72 13.17
CA GLU A 140 -33.62 9.95 12.96
C GLU A 140 -33.95 10.11 11.48
N ALA A 141 -32.96 10.33 10.61
CA ALA A 141 -33.15 10.35 9.16
C ALA A 141 -33.76 9.05 8.63
N PHE A 142 -33.44 7.90 9.25
CA PHE A 142 -33.98 6.58 8.89
C PHE A 142 -35.15 6.13 9.77
N SER A 143 -35.70 7.02 10.59
CA SER A 143 -36.87 6.75 11.41
C SER A 143 -38.05 6.26 10.56
N GLY A 144 -38.74 5.22 11.06
CA GLY A 144 -39.87 4.58 10.40
C GLY A 144 -39.53 3.48 9.39
N LEU A 145 -38.26 3.22 9.09
CA LEU A 145 -37.80 2.20 8.15
C LEU A 145 -37.70 0.79 8.77
N PHE A 146 -38.77 0.33 9.43
CA PHE A 146 -38.76 -0.93 10.20
C PHE A 146 -38.53 -2.20 9.37
N ARG A 147 -38.84 -2.17 8.06
CA ARG A 147 -38.71 -3.31 7.14
C ARG A 147 -37.49 -3.25 6.24
N LEU A 148 -36.61 -2.26 6.43
CA LEU A 148 -35.46 -2.07 5.58
C LEU A 148 -34.45 -3.21 5.78
N LYS A 149 -34.12 -3.90 4.68
CA LYS A 149 -33.16 -5.01 4.65
C LYS A 149 -31.83 -4.61 4.01
N LYS A 150 -31.86 -3.65 3.08
CA LYS A 150 -30.69 -3.24 2.30
C LYS A 150 -30.54 -1.72 2.27
N LEU A 151 -29.41 -1.21 2.75
CA LEU A 151 -29.04 0.20 2.66
C LEU A 151 -27.70 0.34 1.95
N SER A 152 -27.66 1.09 0.85
CA SER A 152 -26.42 1.41 0.13
C SER A 152 -26.18 2.91 0.12
N MET A 153 -25.03 3.32 0.66
CA MET A 153 -24.57 4.70 0.71
C MET A 153 -23.16 4.79 0.11
N VAL A 154 -22.92 4.14 -1.02
CA VAL A 154 -21.59 4.15 -1.67
C VAL A 154 -21.23 5.54 -2.16
N ASN A 155 -19.99 5.96 -1.91
CA ASN A 155 -19.46 7.23 -2.40
C ASN A 155 -20.39 8.41 -2.06
N THR A 156 -20.78 8.53 -0.79
CA THR A 156 -21.58 9.66 -0.29
C THR A 156 -20.74 10.73 0.40
N SER A 157 -19.42 10.58 0.47
CA SER A 157 -18.52 11.46 1.25
C SER A 157 -18.84 11.47 2.75
N LEU A 158 -19.33 10.35 3.28
CA LEU A 158 -19.68 10.19 4.69
C LEU A 158 -18.41 10.22 5.55
N VAL A 159 -18.38 11.13 6.54
CA VAL A 159 -17.22 11.36 7.43
C VAL A 159 -17.42 10.76 8.82
N GLN A 160 -18.66 10.81 9.33
CA GLN A 160 -18.95 10.38 10.68
C GLN A 160 -20.28 9.61 10.73
N LEU A 161 -20.28 8.51 11.46
CA LEU A 161 -21.49 7.82 11.90
C LEU A 161 -21.86 8.30 13.31
N SER A 162 -23.15 8.43 13.57
CA SER A 162 -23.63 8.82 14.89
C SER A 162 -23.21 7.82 15.98
N GLU A 163 -23.06 8.30 17.22
CA GLU A 163 -22.65 7.49 18.36
C GLU A 163 -23.69 6.46 18.79
N GLN A 164 -24.97 6.75 18.53
CA GLN A 164 -26.06 5.81 18.78
C GLN A 164 -26.22 4.89 17.56
N SER A 165 -26.76 3.71 17.79
CA SER A 165 -26.78 2.70 16.75
C SER A 165 -27.80 2.97 15.65
N LEU A 166 -27.35 2.92 14.38
CA LEU A 166 -28.20 3.06 13.19
C LEU A 166 -29.36 2.05 13.15
N CYS A 167 -29.14 0.87 13.72
CA CYS A 167 -30.11 -0.22 13.66
C CYS A 167 -31.26 -0.09 14.66
N ASN A 168 -31.26 0.94 15.54
CA ASN A 168 -32.42 1.22 16.39
C ASN A 168 -33.68 1.52 15.56
N TYR A 169 -33.52 2.24 14.45
CA TYR A 169 -34.61 2.62 13.55
C TYR A 169 -34.79 1.64 12.38
N MET A 170 -33.84 0.73 12.17
CA MET A 170 -33.81 -0.26 11.09
C MET A 170 -33.41 -1.65 11.63
N PRO A 171 -34.26 -2.31 12.44
CA PRO A 171 -33.88 -3.55 13.14
C PRO A 171 -33.68 -4.76 12.22
N LEU A 172 -34.27 -4.76 11.02
CA LEU A 172 -34.19 -5.86 10.04
C LEU A 172 -33.07 -5.68 9.00
N LEU A 173 -32.15 -4.74 9.23
CA LEU A 173 -31.10 -4.42 8.29
C LEU A 173 -30.11 -5.58 8.16
N SER A 174 -30.09 -6.19 6.98
CA SER A 174 -29.27 -7.37 6.67
C SER A 174 -28.03 -7.06 5.85
N TRP A 175 -28.07 -5.98 5.07
CA TRP A 175 -27.04 -5.58 4.13
C TRP A 175 -26.81 -4.07 4.22
N LEU A 176 -25.57 -3.69 4.49
CA LEU A 176 -25.15 -2.31 4.61
C LEU A 176 -23.88 -2.07 3.79
N ASP A 177 -23.87 -0.99 3.03
CA ASP A 177 -22.76 -0.67 2.14
C ASP A 177 -22.34 0.78 2.25
N PHE A 178 -21.16 0.96 2.82
CA PHE A 178 -20.43 2.21 2.96
C PHE A 178 -19.14 2.19 2.13
N ALA A 179 -19.07 1.38 1.06
CA ALA A 179 -17.92 1.41 0.17
C ALA A 179 -17.66 2.83 -0.36
N GLU A 180 -16.40 3.15 -0.62
CA GLU A 180 -15.99 4.47 -1.14
C GLU A 180 -16.37 5.67 -0.22
N ASN A 181 -16.61 5.43 1.07
CA ASN A 181 -16.72 6.50 2.09
C ASN A 181 -15.48 6.59 2.97
N HIS A 182 -15.32 7.74 3.63
CA HIS A 182 -14.17 8.10 4.44
C HIS A 182 -14.58 8.34 5.89
N ILE A 183 -15.00 7.28 6.57
CA ILE A 183 -15.50 7.36 7.94
C ILE A 183 -14.31 7.58 8.88
N GLU A 184 -14.11 8.82 9.36
CA GLU A 184 -13.02 9.18 10.27
C GLU A 184 -13.27 8.68 11.70
N VAL A 185 -14.53 8.66 12.13
CA VAL A 185 -14.93 8.23 13.47
C VAL A 185 -16.00 7.15 13.35
N LEU A 186 -15.61 5.92 13.65
CA LEU A 186 -16.51 4.77 13.80
C LEU A 186 -16.48 4.32 15.26
N ASN A 187 -17.63 4.41 15.93
CA ASN A 187 -17.76 3.91 17.29
C ASN A 187 -18.22 2.44 17.26
N TYR A 188 -17.72 1.65 18.20
CA TYR A 188 -18.12 0.24 18.34
C TYR A 188 -19.62 0.12 18.62
N SER A 189 -20.21 1.08 19.35
CA SER A 189 -21.65 1.11 19.63
C SER A 189 -22.52 1.31 18.39
N SER A 190 -22.01 1.95 17.33
CA SER A 190 -22.81 2.34 16.16
C SER A 190 -23.38 1.14 15.38
N LEU A 191 -22.67 0.01 15.37
CA LEU A 191 -23.03 -1.20 14.61
C LEU A 191 -23.32 -2.44 15.48
N MET A 192 -23.01 -2.42 16.77
CA MET A 192 -23.16 -3.61 17.62
C MET A 192 -24.59 -4.06 17.89
N THR A 193 -25.59 -3.17 17.76
CA THR A 193 -27.00 -3.54 17.95
C THR A 193 -27.65 -4.11 16.68
N CYS A 194 -26.92 -4.14 15.56
CA CYS A 194 -27.39 -4.65 14.27
C CYS A 194 -27.38 -6.19 14.23
N GLY A 195 -28.26 -6.85 15.00
CA GLY A 195 -28.25 -8.31 15.15
C GLY A 195 -28.50 -9.11 13.86
N GLU A 196 -29.26 -8.54 12.92
CA GLU A 196 -29.60 -9.19 11.63
C GLU A 196 -28.57 -8.89 10.51
N LEU A 197 -27.52 -8.10 10.80
CA LEU A 197 -26.58 -7.65 9.78
C LEU A 197 -25.66 -8.81 9.35
N THR A 198 -25.79 -9.22 8.08
CA THR A 198 -25.04 -10.34 7.51
C THR A 198 -23.92 -9.90 6.57
N VAL A 199 -24.12 -8.79 5.85
CA VAL A 199 -23.19 -8.27 4.84
C VAL A 199 -22.89 -6.80 5.11
N LEU A 200 -21.60 -6.48 5.19
CA LEU A 200 -21.10 -5.13 5.42
C LEU A 200 -19.95 -4.81 4.46
N TYR A 201 -20.08 -3.71 3.72
CA TYR A 201 -19.04 -3.20 2.85
C TYR A 201 -18.50 -1.88 3.40
N PHE A 202 -17.18 -1.81 3.54
CA PHE A 202 -16.45 -0.60 3.86
C PHE A 202 -15.45 -0.28 2.76
N LYS A 203 -14.82 0.90 2.88
CA LYS A 203 -13.65 1.23 2.07
C LYS A 203 -12.42 0.41 2.50
N ASP A 204 -12.13 0.39 3.80
CA ASP A 204 -10.94 -0.26 4.34
C ASP A 204 -11.28 -1.51 5.15
N PHE A 205 -10.44 -2.54 5.06
CA PHE A 205 -10.68 -3.83 5.73
C PHE A 205 -10.64 -3.73 7.27
N HIS A 206 -9.89 -2.77 7.84
CA HIS A 206 -9.73 -2.65 9.30
C HIS A 206 -11.02 -2.22 10.00
N TYR A 207 -11.96 -1.55 9.31
CA TYR A 207 -13.28 -1.21 9.87
C TYR A 207 -14.13 -2.45 10.17
N CYS A 208 -13.84 -3.58 9.51
CA CYS A 208 -14.49 -4.85 9.84
C CYS A 208 -14.22 -5.32 11.27
N SER A 209 -13.16 -4.83 11.93
CA SER A 209 -12.89 -5.13 13.34
C SER A 209 -13.97 -4.59 14.30
N TYR A 210 -14.71 -3.53 13.91
CA TYR A 210 -15.78 -2.95 14.71
C TYR A 210 -17.10 -3.72 14.63
N ALA A 211 -17.24 -4.62 13.64
CA ALA A 211 -18.45 -5.42 13.44
C ALA A 211 -18.13 -6.92 13.35
N PRO A 212 -17.56 -7.53 14.41
CA PRO A 212 -17.12 -8.93 14.39
C PRO A 212 -18.28 -9.93 14.30
N HIS A 213 -19.50 -9.51 14.61
CA HIS A 213 -20.72 -10.34 14.51
C HIS A 213 -21.19 -10.54 13.06
N VAL A 214 -20.71 -9.71 12.12
CA VAL A 214 -21.14 -9.74 10.73
C VAL A 214 -20.44 -10.87 9.98
N ARG A 215 -21.22 -11.73 9.30
CA ARG A 215 -20.72 -12.94 8.62
C ARG A 215 -19.84 -12.64 7.39
N LYS A 216 -20.18 -11.61 6.60
CA LYS A 216 -19.44 -11.21 5.39
C LYS A 216 -19.10 -9.73 5.45
N CYS A 217 -17.87 -9.40 5.82
CA CYS A 217 -17.34 -8.03 5.74
C CYS A 217 -16.28 -7.92 4.63
N LYS A 218 -16.27 -6.80 3.89
CA LYS A 218 -15.39 -6.56 2.73
C LYS A 218 -14.87 -5.10 2.78
N PRO A 219 -13.65 -4.81 2.27
CA PRO A 219 -12.76 -5.71 1.54
C PRO A 219 -11.96 -6.66 2.45
N ASN A 220 -11.45 -7.76 1.88
CA ASN A 220 -10.62 -8.74 2.60
C ASN A 220 -9.12 -8.45 2.46
N THR A 221 -8.74 -7.45 1.67
CA THR A 221 -7.35 -7.12 1.34
C THR A 221 -7.24 -5.69 0.83
N ASP A 222 -6.12 -5.04 1.10
CA ASP A 222 -5.70 -3.75 0.53
C ASP A 222 -4.64 -3.94 -0.59
N GLY A 223 -4.39 -5.19 -1.02
CA GLY A 223 -3.37 -5.58 -2.01
C GLY A 223 -2.04 -6.05 -1.41
N ILE A 224 -1.71 -5.64 -0.18
CA ILE A 224 -0.44 -5.98 0.49
C ILE A 224 -0.72 -6.82 1.75
N SER A 225 -1.69 -6.35 2.54
CA SER A 225 -2.27 -6.98 3.70
C SER A 225 -3.56 -7.73 3.34
N SER A 226 -3.91 -8.69 4.17
CA SER A 226 -5.18 -9.42 4.09
C SER A 226 -5.94 -9.30 5.41
N PHE A 227 -7.17 -9.79 5.46
CA PHE A 227 -7.97 -9.85 6.67
C PHE A 227 -7.28 -10.64 7.79
N GLU A 228 -6.62 -11.74 7.46
CA GLU A 228 -6.03 -12.64 8.45
C GLU A 228 -4.55 -12.34 8.72
N ASP A 229 -3.83 -11.82 7.73
CA ASP A 229 -2.38 -11.65 7.78
C ASP A 229 -1.93 -10.25 7.35
N LEU A 230 -0.91 -9.72 8.03
CA LEU A 230 -0.29 -8.42 7.75
C LEU A 230 0.36 -8.37 6.36
N LEU A 231 1.08 -9.42 5.95
CA LEU A 231 1.50 -9.62 4.56
C LEU A 231 0.71 -10.78 3.96
N ALA A 232 -0.18 -10.51 3.01
CA ALA A 232 -1.08 -11.52 2.43
C ALA A 232 -0.32 -12.62 1.66
N ASN A 233 0.73 -12.24 0.92
CA ASN A 233 1.41 -13.14 0.00
C ASN A 233 2.58 -13.87 0.65
N MET A 234 2.62 -15.21 0.52
CA MET A 234 3.75 -16.03 1.01
C MET A 234 5.08 -15.61 0.37
N ILE A 235 5.07 -15.24 -0.91
CA ILE A 235 6.26 -14.77 -1.62
C ILE A 235 6.79 -13.49 -0.97
N LEU A 236 5.90 -12.55 -0.63
CA LEU A 236 6.25 -11.29 0.02
C LEU A 236 6.85 -11.53 1.42
N ARG A 237 6.31 -12.49 2.17
CA ARG A 237 6.86 -12.85 3.49
C ARG A 237 8.29 -13.37 3.40
N VAL A 238 8.55 -14.28 2.46
CA VAL A 238 9.89 -14.83 2.25
C VAL A 238 10.85 -13.74 1.77
N SER A 239 10.41 -12.88 0.86
CA SER A 239 11.26 -11.80 0.34
C SER A 239 11.61 -10.78 1.42
N VAL A 240 10.69 -10.37 2.30
CA VAL A 240 10.98 -9.45 3.42
C VAL A 240 12.10 -9.97 4.32
N TRP A 241 12.05 -11.25 4.71
CA TRP A 241 13.09 -11.84 5.56
C TRP A 241 14.45 -11.91 4.85
N VAL A 242 14.47 -12.41 3.61
CA VAL A 242 15.70 -12.47 2.80
C VAL A 242 16.30 -11.07 2.65
N MET A 243 15.46 -10.07 2.42
CA MET A 243 15.87 -8.68 2.28
C MET A 243 16.44 -8.08 3.56
N ALA A 244 15.76 -8.28 4.69
CA ALA A 244 16.25 -7.83 5.99
C ALA A 244 17.65 -8.39 6.29
N PHE A 245 17.87 -9.69 6.01
CA PHE A 245 19.18 -10.31 6.20
C PHE A 245 20.24 -9.76 5.24
N ILE A 246 19.96 -9.71 3.93
CA ILE A 246 20.96 -9.25 2.94
C ILE A 246 21.32 -7.78 3.19
N THR A 247 20.34 -6.91 3.47
CA THR A 247 20.58 -5.48 3.71
C THR A 247 21.37 -5.24 4.99
N CYS A 248 21.00 -5.86 6.11
CA CYS A 248 21.74 -5.71 7.37
C CYS A 248 23.16 -6.28 7.29
N PHE A 249 23.29 -7.56 6.91
CA PHE A 249 24.59 -8.23 6.93
C PHE A 249 25.49 -7.76 5.79
N GLY A 250 24.93 -7.49 4.60
CA GLY A 250 25.67 -6.99 3.46
C GLY A 250 26.31 -5.62 3.73
N ASN A 251 25.55 -4.68 4.29
CA ASN A 251 26.05 -3.36 4.62
C ASN A 251 27.02 -3.37 5.82
N LEU A 252 26.75 -4.17 6.86
CA LEU A 252 27.68 -4.33 7.98
C LEU A 252 29.01 -4.94 7.52
N PHE A 253 28.98 -5.93 6.63
CA PHE A 253 30.17 -6.51 6.03
C PHE A 253 30.98 -5.47 5.25
N VAL A 254 30.31 -4.62 4.45
CA VAL A 254 30.99 -3.53 3.71
C VAL A 254 31.64 -2.53 4.66
N ILE A 255 30.95 -2.12 5.73
CA ILE A 255 31.49 -1.23 6.77
C ILE A 255 32.72 -1.84 7.44
N GLY A 256 32.65 -3.11 7.83
CA GLY A 256 33.76 -3.85 8.44
C GLY A 256 34.96 -3.99 7.49
N MET A 257 34.72 -4.50 6.28
CA MET A 257 35.76 -4.67 5.26
C MET A 257 36.48 -3.35 4.92
N ARG A 258 35.72 -2.26 4.79
CA ARG A 258 36.26 -0.92 4.52
C ARG A 258 36.93 -0.27 5.74
N SER A 259 36.71 -0.79 6.94
CA SER A 259 37.39 -0.33 8.16
C SER A 259 38.70 -1.06 8.39
N CYS A 260 38.80 -2.33 7.97
CA CYS A 260 40.03 -3.12 8.06
C CYS A 260 41.03 -2.83 6.93
N ILE A 261 40.54 -2.57 5.71
CA ILE A 261 41.41 -2.27 4.57
C ILE A 261 41.81 -0.80 4.59
N ARG A 262 43.11 -0.50 4.68
CA ARG A 262 43.65 0.87 4.58
C ARG A 262 43.28 1.46 3.22
N ALA A 263 42.32 2.40 3.22
CA ALA A 263 41.79 2.99 2.00
C ALA A 263 42.74 4.06 1.44
N GLU A 264 42.96 4.03 0.13
CA GLU A 264 43.76 5.03 -0.60
C GLU A 264 43.10 6.43 -0.53
N ASN A 265 41.76 6.49 -0.54
CA ASN A 265 40.95 7.70 -0.38
C ASN A 265 40.06 7.61 0.86
N ASN A 266 40.54 8.14 1.98
CA ASN A 266 39.84 8.11 3.26
C ASN A 266 38.45 8.78 3.23
N LEU A 267 38.30 9.87 2.47
CA LEU A 267 37.05 10.64 2.41
C LEU A 267 35.92 9.88 1.72
N HIS A 268 36.20 9.36 0.53
CA HIS A 268 35.28 8.52 -0.22
C HIS A 268 34.90 7.23 0.54
N ALA A 269 35.85 6.66 1.28
CA ALA A 269 35.57 5.51 2.14
C ALA A 269 34.62 5.87 3.29
N VAL A 270 34.72 7.08 3.86
CA VAL A 270 33.78 7.59 4.87
C VAL A 270 32.38 7.77 4.28
N CYS A 271 32.23 8.40 3.12
CA CYS A 271 30.92 8.58 2.49
C CYS A 271 30.20 7.24 2.24
N ILE A 272 30.92 6.22 1.75
CA ILE A 272 30.35 4.87 1.57
C ILE A 272 29.93 4.24 2.90
N LYS A 273 30.72 4.42 3.98
CA LYS A 273 30.32 3.92 5.30
C LYS A 273 29.03 4.57 5.78
N VAL A 274 28.90 5.88 5.60
CA VAL A 274 27.70 6.64 5.98
C VAL A 274 26.48 6.20 5.17
N LEU A 275 26.63 5.94 3.87
CA LEU A 275 25.57 5.36 3.03
C LEU A 275 25.14 3.98 3.56
N CYS A 276 26.09 3.07 3.81
CA CYS A 276 25.78 1.76 4.38
C CYS A 276 25.10 1.85 5.76
N CYS A 277 25.41 2.87 6.58
CA CYS A 277 24.70 3.11 7.84
C CYS A 277 23.23 3.47 7.62
N ALA A 278 22.92 4.28 6.61
CA ALA A 278 21.54 4.61 6.24
C ALA A 278 20.81 3.36 5.73
N ASP A 279 21.43 2.56 4.86
CA ASP A 279 20.83 1.33 4.32
C ASP A 279 20.59 0.24 5.40
N CYS A 280 21.45 0.18 6.43
CA CYS A 280 21.23 -0.70 7.58
C CYS A 280 19.92 -0.37 8.32
N LEU A 281 19.51 0.91 8.38
CA LEU A 281 18.25 1.30 9.02
C LEU A 281 17.03 0.74 8.26
N MET A 282 17.07 0.70 6.92
CA MET A 282 16.06 0.01 6.11
C MET A 282 15.99 -1.48 6.44
N GLY A 283 17.14 -2.13 6.61
CA GLY A 283 17.20 -3.55 7.00
C GLY A 283 16.59 -3.81 8.38
N VAL A 284 16.83 -2.93 9.35
CA VAL A 284 16.21 -2.99 10.69
C VAL A 284 14.69 -2.83 10.59
N TYR A 285 14.20 -1.89 9.78
CA TYR A 285 12.78 -1.73 9.51
C TYR A 285 12.15 -3.01 8.95
N LEU A 286 12.74 -3.60 7.90
CA LEU A 286 12.23 -4.84 7.28
C LEU A 286 12.25 -6.02 8.26
N PHE A 287 13.25 -6.09 9.13
CA PHE A 287 13.33 -7.11 10.17
C PHE A 287 12.16 -7.00 11.15
N PHE A 288 11.87 -5.81 11.68
CA PHE A 288 10.74 -5.62 12.57
C PHE A 288 9.40 -5.86 11.88
N LEU A 289 9.25 -5.42 10.63
CA LEU A 289 8.06 -5.71 9.83
C LEU A 289 7.82 -7.23 9.71
N GLY A 290 8.86 -8.01 9.44
CA GLY A 290 8.78 -9.49 9.40
C GLY A 290 8.45 -10.13 10.76
N VAL A 291 8.94 -9.57 11.86
CA VAL A 291 8.60 -10.04 13.22
C VAL A 291 7.12 -9.80 13.53
N PHE A 292 6.58 -8.62 13.19
CA PHE A 292 5.17 -8.30 13.42
C PHE A 292 4.24 -9.07 12.47
N ASP A 293 4.66 -9.36 11.23
CA ASP A 293 3.93 -10.28 10.35
C ASP A 293 3.73 -11.67 11.00
N VAL A 294 4.80 -12.23 11.58
CA VAL A 294 4.72 -13.52 12.29
C VAL A 294 3.83 -13.40 13.54
N LYS A 295 3.91 -12.30 14.28
CA LYS A 295 3.12 -12.06 15.50
C LYS A 295 1.61 -12.00 15.24
N PHE A 296 1.20 -11.41 14.12
CA PHE A 296 -0.21 -11.18 13.80
C PHE A 296 -0.84 -12.19 12.85
N ARG A 297 -0.11 -13.26 12.50
CA ARG A 297 -0.57 -14.29 11.57
C ARG A 297 -1.92 -14.92 11.98
N GLY A 298 -2.83 -15.02 11.02
CA GLY A 298 -4.18 -15.59 11.18
C GLY A 298 -5.15 -14.76 12.03
N LYS A 299 -4.71 -13.61 12.58
CA LYS A 299 -5.49 -12.79 13.53
C LYS A 299 -5.28 -11.29 13.32
N TYR A 300 -4.81 -10.88 12.15
CA TYR A 300 -4.42 -9.49 11.90
C TYR A 300 -5.60 -8.52 12.01
N ASN A 301 -6.77 -8.83 11.45
CA ASN A 301 -7.95 -7.93 11.52
C ASN A 301 -8.28 -7.47 12.95
N ARG A 302 -8.17 -8.35 13.95
CA ARG A 302 -8.47 -7.99 15.35
C ARG A 302 -7.45 -7.00 15.94
N ASN A 303 -6.22 -7.03 15.43
CA ASN A 303 -5.10 -6.23 15.94
C ASN A 303 -4.69 -5.10 14.99
N ALA A 304 -5.31 -4.98 13.81
CA ALA A 304 -4.91 -4.05 12.76
C ALA A 304 -4.96 -2.60 13.24
N LEU A 305 -6.05 -2.19 13.90
CA LEU A 305 -6.19 -0.85 14.47
C LEU A 305 -5.13 -0.59 15.55
N LEU A 306 -5.00 -1.52 16.51
CA LEU A 306 -4.01 -1.42 17.59
C LEU A 306 -2.58 -1.33 17.05
N TRP A 307 -2.25 -2.09 16.01
CA TRP A 307 -0.96 -2.06 15.34
C TRP A 307 -0.71 -0.72 14.64
N MET A 308 -1.66 -0.27 13.83
CA MET A 308 -1.53 0.96 13.06
C MET A 308 -1.45 2.21 13.95
N GLU A 309 -2.17 2.25 15.07
CA GLU A 309 -2.09 3.35 16.03
C GLU A 309 -0.88 3.28 16.98
N SER A 310 -0.20 2.13 17.04
CA SER A 310 0.89 1.87 17.97
C SER A 310 2.12 2.77 17.74
N GLN A 311 2.89 2.97 18.81
CA GLN A 311 4.18 3.69 18.72
C GLN A 311 5.22 2.86 17.96
N GLU A 312 5.09 1.54 17.98
CA GLU A 312 5.91 0.60 17.24
C GLU A 312 5.79 0.86 15.73
N CYS A 313 4.56 0.98 15.20
CA CYS A 313 4.34 1.29 13.80
C CYS A 313 4.92 2.67 13.42
N ARG A 314 4.71 3.69 14.27
CA ARG A 314 5.25 5.04 14.04
C ARG A 314 6.79 5.06 14.01
N THR A 315 7.45 4.34 14.92
CA THR A 315 8.91 4.30 15.01
C THR A 315 9.55 3.53 13.86
N ILE A 316 8.99 2.40 13.43
CA ILE A 316 9.51 1.67 12.26
C ILE A 316 9.30 2.48 10.97
N GLY A 317 8.18 3.19 10.84
CA GLY A 317 7.90 4.07 9.70
C GLY A 317 8.86 5.26 9.64
N PHE A 318 9.16 5.87 10.78
CA PHE A 318 10.20 6.90 10.91
C PHE A 318 11.57 6.40 10.44
N LEU A 319 11.99 5.19 10.87
CA LEU A 319 13.27 4.60 10.46
C LEU A 319 13.32 4.37 8.94
N ALA A 320 12.23 3.87 8.36
CA ALA A 320 12.14 3.61 6.94
C ALA A 320 12.24 4.90 6.11
N MET A 321 11.52 5.96 6.52
CA MET A 321 11.58 7.26 5.85
C MET A 321 12.95 7.94 6.03
N LEU A 322 13.52 7.93 7.22
CA LEU A 322 14.86 8.46 7.46
C LEU A 322 15.89 7.77 6.56
N SER A 323 15.82 6.44 6.48
CA SER A 323 16.73 5.64 5.66
C SER A 323 16.59 5.96 4.17
N SER A 324 15.37 5.98 3.62
CA SER A 324 15.16 6.22 2.19
C SER A 324 15.63 7.61 1.77
N GLU A 325 15.29 8.63 2.54
CA GLU A 325 15.60 10.03 2.18
C GLU A 325 17.09 10.35 2.32
N VAL A 326 17.72 9.90 3.42
CA VAL A 326 19.17 10.09 3.60
C VAL A 326 19.96 9.39 2.51
N SER A 327 19.54 8.20 2.09
CA SER A 327 20.25 7.42 1.06
C SER A 327 20.22 8.10 -0.31
N VAL A 328 19.07 8.63 -0.74
CA VAL A 328 18.95 9.38 -2.01
C VAL A 328 19.80 10.66 -2.00
N LEU A 329 19.79 11.40 -0.89
CA LEU A 329 20.59 12.61 -0.74
C LEU A 329 22.11 12.31 -0.71
N LEU A 330 22.52 11.22 -0.06
CA LEU A 330 23.92 10.76 -0.05
C LEU A 330 24.38 10.28 -1.42
N LEU A 331 23.54 9.54 -2.16
CA LEU A 331 23.83 9.15 -3.53
C LEU A 331 23.99 10.39 -4.41
N THR A 332 23.08 11.36 -4.31
CA THR A 332 23.19 12.63 -5.04
C THR A 332 24.50 13.34 -4.72
N TYR A 333 24.87 13.45 -3.44
CA TYR A 333 26.14 14.03 -3.04
C TYR A 333 27.36 13.29 -3.62
N LEU A 334 27.38 11.96 -3.54
CA LEU A 334 28.45 11.13 -4.09
C LEU A 334 28.60 11.35 -5.61
N THR A 335 27.50 11.48 -6.33
CA THR A 335 27.54 11.73 -7.78
C THR A 335 28.08 13.11 -8.11
N LEU A 336 27.67 14.14 -7.37
CA LEU A 336 28.18 15.51 -7.51
C LEU A 336 29.67 15.61 -7.18
N GLU A 337 30.12 14.95 -6.10
CA GLU A 337 31.54 14.89 -5.73
C GLU A 337 32.37 14.31 -6.89
N LYS A 338 31.93 13.21 -7.49
CA LYS A 338 32.61 12.58 -8.63
C LYS A 338 32.57 13.45 -9.88
N PHE A 339 31.43 14.05 -10.17
CA PHE A 339 31.29 14.99 -11.28
C PHE A 339 32.31 16.13 -11.18
N LEU A 340 32.44 16.77 -10.02
CA LEU A 340 33.38 17.87 -9.82
C LEU A 340 34.84 17.43 -9.99
N VAL A 341 35.22 16.27 -9.46
CA VAL A 341 36.60 15.77 -9.54
C VAL A 341 36.98 15.34 -10.96
N ILE A 342 36.05 14.76 -11.72
CA ILE A 342 36.32 14.21 -13.06
C ILE A 342 36.24 15.31 -14.14
N VAL A 343 35.21 16.15 -14.09
CA VAL A 343 34.97 17.18 -15.12
C VAL A 343 35.85 18.42 -14.90
N PHE A 344 36.15 18.77 -13.64
CA PHE A 344 36.92 19.97 -13.29
C PHE A 344 38.19 19.66 -12.48
N PRO A 345 39.17 18.91 -13.05
CA PRO A 345 40.33 18.40 -12.31
C PRO A 345 41.25 19.49 -11.72
N PHE A 346 41.25 20.70 -12.29
CA PHE A 346 42.10 21.83 -11.87
C PHE A 346 41.33 22.96 -11.16
N SER A 347 40.02 22.83 -10.98
CA SER A 347 39.29 23.86 -10.24
C SER A 347 39.60 23.78 -8.74
N HIS A 348 39.68 24.93 -8.07
CA HIS A 348 39.83 25.01 -6.62
C HIS A 348 38.58 24.52 -5.85
N LEU A 349 37.52 24.07 -6.55
CA LEU A 349 36.26 23.61 -5.97
C LEU A 349 36.32 22.20 -5.35
N ARG A 350 37.52 21.65 -5.05
CA ARG A 350 37.61 20.34 -4.39
C ARG A 350 37.14 20.45 -2.93
N PRO A 351 36.09 19.72 -2.53
CA PRO A 351 35.60 19.78 -1.16
C PRO A 351 36.68 19.28 -0.19
N GLY A 352 37.00 20.12 0.80
CA GLY A 352 37.92 19.75 1.87
C GLY A 352 37.30 18.71 2.81
N LYS A 353 38.12 18.02 3.61
CA LYS A 353 37.64 17.02 4.58
C LYS A 353 36.58 17.56 5.54
N PHE A 354 36.79 18.78 6.03
CA PHE A 354 35.85 19.46 6.91
C PHE A 354 34.54 19.79 6.19
N GLN A 355 34.62 20.33 4.97
CA GLN A 355 33.44 20.65 4.16
C GLN A 355 32.61 19.40 3.87
N THR A 356 33.23 18.28 3.48
CA THR A 356 32.53 17.00 3.32
C THR A 356 31.88 16.53 4.63
N GLY A 357 32.57 16.62 5.76
CA GLY A 357 31.99 16.28 7.06
C GLY A 357 30.75 17.10 7.38
N VAL A 358 30.79 18.42 7.17
CA VAL A 358 29.66 19.33 7.36
C VAL A 358 28.49 18.95 6.44
N VAL A 359 28.76 18.68 5.16
CA VAL A 359 27.71 18.27 4.20
C VAL A 359 27.06 16.95 4.64
N LEU A 360 27.84 15.93 5.01
CA LEU A 360 27.30 14.65 5.47
C LEU A 360 26.42 14.79 6.72
N VAL A 361 26.86 15.59 7.71
CA VAL A 361 26.05 15.88 8.90
C VAL A 361 24.78 16.64 8.51
N SER A 362 24.86 17.62 7.61
CA SER A 362 23.69 18.37 7.17
C SER A 362 22.65 17.50 6.45
N ILE A 363 23.08 16.50 5.66
CA ILE A 363 22.19 15.54 5.01
C ILE A 363 21.46 14.69 6.06
N TRP A 364 22.15 14.21 7.09
CA TRP A 364 21.53 13.47 8.19
C TRP A 364 20.53 14.33 8.96
N MET A 365 20.88 15.57 9.27
CA MET A 365 19.97 16.49 9.96
C MET A 365 18.73 16.79 9.10
N LEU A 366 18.90 16.99 7.79
CA LEU A 366 17.78 17.18 6.88
C LEU A 366 16.88 15.93 6.83
N GLY A 367 17.46 14.73 6.75
CA GLY A 367 16.70 13.47 6.82
C GLY A 367 15.93 13.29 8.12
N LEU A 368 16.54 13.63 9.27
CA LEU A 368 15.87 13.60 10.58
C LEU A 368 14.73 14.59 10.67
N ILE A 369 14.88 15.78 10.08
CA ILE A 369 13.81 16.78 10.00
C ILE A 369 12.67 16.25 9.12
N ILE A 370 12.99 15.70 7.94
CA ILE A 370 11.99 15.16 7.01
C ILE A 370 11.21 14.00 7.66
N ALA A 371 11.88 13.05 8.29
CA ALA A 371 11.20 11.95 8.98
C ALA A 371 10.50 12.40 10.28
N GLY A 372 10.99 13.46 10.94
CA GLY A 372 10.48 13.93 12.22
C GLY A 372 9.23 14.82 12.12
N ILE A 373 9.12 15.65 11.07
CA ILE A 373 8.01 16.62 10.91
C ILE A 373 6.62 15.98 11.08
N PRO A 374 6.31 14.83 10.45
CA PRO A 374 4.99 14.21 10.60
C PRO A 374 4.66 13.73 12.02
N LEU A 375 5.66 13.57 12.90
CA LEU A 375 5.47 13.14 14.29
C LEU A 375 5.25 14.32 15.26
N LEU A 376 5.52 15.56 14.84
CA LEU A 376 5.46 16.73 15.73
C LEU A 376 4.05 17.27 15.92
N ASN A 377 3.15 17.05 14.95
CA ASN A 377 1.83 17.65 14.98
C ASN A 377 0.75 16.67 14.45
N ASP A 378 0.15 15.95 15.39
CA ASP A 378 -0.94 15.02 15.13
C ASP A 378 -2.18 15.73 14.54
N ASP A 379 -2.41 17.02 14.83
CA ASP A 379 -3.56 17.76 14.28
C ASP A 379 -3.41 18.04 12.77
N ILE A 380 -2.19 18.23 12.28
CA ILE A 380 -1.93 18.53 10.86
C ILE A 380 -1.77 17.23 10.05
N PHE A 381 -1.01 16.27 10.58
CA PHE A 381 -0.62 15.07 9.84
C PHE A 381 -1.46 13.83 10.19
N GLY A 382 -2.06 13.81 11.38
CA GLY A 382 -2.72 12.61 11.93
C GLY A 382 -1.74 11.46 12.12
N ASN A 383 -2.23 10.23 12.11
CA ASN A 383 -1.38 9.04 12.15
C ASN A 383 -0.69 8.78 10.79
N TYR A 384 0.26 9.64 10.42
CA TYR A 384 0.88 9.67 9.09
C TYR A 384 1.56 8.35 8.71
N TYR A 385 2.34 7.76 9.62
CA TYR A 385 3.01 6.49 9.39
C TYR A 385 2.06 5.30 9.52
N GLY A 386 1.09 5.36 10.42
CA GLY A 386 0.15 4.27 10.69
C GLY A 386 -1.10 4.24 9.82
N ARG A 387 -1.07 4.79 8.60
CA ARG A 387 -2.22 4.70 7.68
C ARG A 387 -2.37 3.33 7.01
N ASN A 388 -1.32 2.52 6.99
CA ASN A 388 -1.32 1.19 6.41
C ASN A 388 -0.62 0.18 7.31
N GLY A 389 -0.86 -1.11 7.05
CA GLY A 389 -0.28 -2.20 7.84
C GLY A 389 1.25 -2.28 7.79
N VAL A 390 1.87 -1.67 6.77
CA VAL A 390 3.32 -1.67 6.54
C VAL A 390 4.02 -0.47 7.19
N CYS A 391 3.27 0.48 7.72
CA CYS A 391 3.77 1.68 8.38
C CYS A 391 4.62 2.61 7.48
N PHE A 392 4.35 2.63 6.17
CA PHE A 392 5.13 3.40 5.19
C PHE A 392 4.23 4.32 4.34
N PRO A 393 4.51 5.63 4.23
CA PRO A 393 3.60 6.63 3.65
C PRO A 393 3.62 6.68 2.11
N LEU A 394 3.54 5.51 1.45
CA LEU A 394 3.44 5.36 -0.01
C LEU A 394 2.00 5.54 -0.53
N HIS A 395 1.02 5.04 0.24
CA HIS A 395 -0.38 4.99 -0.19
C HIS A 395 -1.05 6.35 -0.02
N SER A 396 -1.39 7.00 -1.14
CA SER A 396 -2.00 8.33 -1.15
C SER A 396 -3.47 8.22 -1.48
N ASP A 397 -4.31 8.36 -0.46
CA ASP A 397 -5.75 8.33 -0.64
C ASP A 397 -6.32 9.69 -1.07
N ARG A 398 -7.53 9.68 -1.65
CA ARG A 398 -8.13 10.82 -2.38
C ARG A 398 -8.53 12.00 -1.47
N LEU A 399 -8.72 11.79 -0.17
CA LEU A 399 -9.20 12.80 0.78
C LEU A 399 -8.34 12.92 2.06
N GLU A 400 -7.04 12.67 1.97
CA GLU A 400 -6.13 13.04 3.05
C GLU A 400 -6.20 14.55 3.32
N LYS A 401 -5.96 14.98 4.58
CA LYS A 401 -5.67 16.38 4.90
C LYS A 401 -4.65 16.90 3.88
N LEU A 402 -4.99 18.01 3.21
CA LEU A 402 -4.23 18.58 2.09
C LEU A 402 -2.71 18.67 2.39
N ALA A 403 -2.37 18.95 3.66
CA ALA A 403 -1.01 19.03 4.16
C ALA A 403 -0.23 17.70 4.08
N ALA A 404 -0.79 16.58 4.57
CA ALA A 404 -0.12 15.27 4.59
C ALA A 404 0.13 14.72 3.17
N LYS A 405 -0.87 14.89 2.29
CA LYS A 405 -0.77 14.52 0.88
C LYS A 405 0.27 15.35 0.13
N GLY A 406 0.24 16.66 0.35
CA GLY A 406 1.21 17.60 -0.19
C GLY A 406 2.63 17.27 0.26
N TYR A 407 2.78 16.88 1.53
CA TYR A 407 4.07 16.52 2.11
C TYR A 407 4.66 15.24 1.50
N SER A 408 3.91 14.13 1.50
CA SER A 408 4.34 12.86 0.90
C SER A 408 4.66 13.03 -0.59
N THR A 409 3.84 13.80 -1.32
CA THR A 409 4.08 14.07 -2.75
C THR A 409 5.31 14.94 -2.96
N GLY A 410 5.51 15.98 -2.15
CA GLY A 410 6.67 16.86 -2.23
C GLY A 410 7.99 16.13 -2.01
N ILE A 411 8.04 15.17 -1.08
CA ILE A 411 9.23 14.37 -0.80
C ILE A 411 9.45 13.32 -1.89
N PHE A 412 8.51 12.38 -2.04
CA PHE A 412 8.72 11.23 -2.92
C PHE A 412 8.68 11.57 -4.39
N LEU A 413 7.88 12.55 -4.82
CA LEU A 413 7.82 12.96 -6.24
C LEU A 413 8.62 14.23 -6.49
N GLY A 414 8.68 15.18 -5.56
CA GLY A 414 9.43 16.43 -5.77
C GLY A 414 10.93 16.24 -5.55
N LEU A 415 11.33 16.00 -4.31
CA LEU A 415 12.74 15.92 -3.89
C LEU A 415 13.46 14.76 -4.56
N ASN A 416 12.88 13.56 -4.58
CA ASN A 416 13.54 12.39 -5.15
C ASN A 416 13.62 12.45 -6.69
N LEU A 417 12.63 13.04 -7.38
CA LEU A 417 12.73 13.29 -8.82
C LEU A 417 13.80 14.33 -9.14
N LEU A 418 13.87 15.41 -8.35
CA LEU A 418 14.91 16.44 -8.52
C LEU A 418 16.31 15.84 -8.32
N ALA A 419 16.50 15.05 -7.26
CA ALA A 419 17.73 14.30 -7.00
C ALA A 419 18.10 13.41 -8.20
N PHE A 420 17.14 12.64 -8.71
CA PHE A 420 17.34 11.79 -9.88
C PHE A 420 17.74 12.57 -11.14
N LEU A 421 17.09 13.71 -11.41
CA LEU A 421 17.43 14.57 -12.55
C LEU A 421 18.86 15.14 -12.42
N VAL A 422 19.25 15.60 -11.23
CA VAL A 422 20.62 16.08 -10.96
C VAL A 422 21.63 14.96 -11.22
N ILE A 423 21.36 13.76 -10.71
CA ILE A 423 22.20 12.58 -10.90
C ILE A 423 22.38 12.31 -12.41
N VAL A 424 21.29 12.20 -13.19
CA VAL A 424 21.34 11.92 -14.63
C VAL A 424 22.14 12.98 -15.39
N LEU A 425 21.95 14.27 -15.07
CA LEU A 425 22.70 15.37 -15.70
C LEU A 425 24.20 15.29 -15.38
N CYS A 426 24.57 15.00 -14.12
CA CYS A 426 25.95 14.83 -13.70
C CYS A 426 26.63 13.65 -14.41
N TYR A 427 25.98 12.50 -14.51
CA TYR A 427 26.53 11.34 -15.25
C TYR A 427 26.66 11.62 -16.74
N SER A 428 25.64 12.21 -17.36
CA SER A 428 25.69 12.56 -18.79
C SER A 428 26.88 13.47 -19.08
N SER A 429 27.11 14.46 -18.21
CA SER A 429 28.24 15.38 -18.33
C SER A 429 29.59 14.71 -18.05
N MET A 430 29.65 13.79 -17.09
CA MET A 430 30.84 13.01 -16.78
C MET A 430 31.24 12.10 -17.95
N PHE A 431 30.28 11.35 -18.53
CA PHE A 431 30.52 10.50 -19.70
C PHE A 431 30.92 11.32 -20.92
N TYR A 432 30.28 12.47 -21.15
CA TYR A 432 30.66 13.39 -22.22
C TYR A 432 32.11 13.88 -22.08
N SER A 433 32.51 14.27 -20.86
CA SER A 433 33.88 14.70 -20.57
C SER A 433 34.90 13.56 -20.78
N ILE A 434 34.58 12.33 -20.36
CA ILE A 434 35.42 11.15 -20.58
C ILE A 434 35.56 10.86 -22.07
N TYR A 435 34.47 10.90 -22.83
CA TYR A 435 34.48 10.68 -24.28
C TYR A 435 35.34 11.74 -24.99
N LYS A 436 35.14 13.02 -24.67
CA LYS A 436 35.91 14.13 -25.25
C LYS A 436 37.40 14.05 -24.90
N THR A 437 37.74 13.70 -23.67
CA THR A 437 39.13 13.54 -23.20
C THR A 437 39.79 12.31 -23.82
N GLY A 438 39.04 11.24 -24.06
CA GLY A 438 39.53 10.01 -24.70
C GLY A 438 39.87 10.16 -26.18
N PHE A 439 39.19 11.05 -26.91
CA PHE A 439 39.46 11.31 -28.33
C PHE A 439 40.73 12.16 -28.55
N ASN A 440 41.07 13.05 -27.62
CA ASN A 440 42.14 14.05 -27.80
C ASN A 440 43.53 13.62 -27.31
N ALA A 441 43.69 12.48 -26.62
CA ALA A 441 44.98 12.10 -26.02
C ALA A 441 45.27 10.59 -26.12
N THR A 442 46.08 10.19 -27.10
CA THR A 442 46.55 8.80 -27.32
C THR A 442 47.48 8.28 -26.22
N GLU A 443 48.13 9.16 -25.45
CA GLU A 443 49.08 8.82 -24.38
C GLU A 443 48.43 8.60 -22.99
N VAL A 444 47.15 9.00 -22.83
CA VAL A 444 46.41 8.95 -21.54
C VAL A 444 45.51 7.71 -21.42
N ARG A 445 45.67 6.73 -22.33
CA ARG A 445 44.81 5.53 -22.41
C ARG A 445 44.72 4.73 -21.10
N ASN A 446 45.80 4.65 -20.33
CA ASN A 446 45.80 3.93 -19.04
C ASN A 446 45.07 4.66 -17.91
N ARG A 447 45.05 6.00 -17.87
CA ARG A 447 44.21 6.76 -16.93
C ARG A 447 42.76 6.72 -17.36
N LEU A 448 42.50 6.88 -18.66
CA LEU A 448 41.17 6.78 -19.25
C LEU A 448 40.51 5.42 -18.93
N HIS A 449 41.23 4.30 -19.04
CA HIS A 449 40.70 2.98 -18.66
C HIS A 449 40.34 2.89 -17.17
N LYS A 450 41.10 3.52 -16.27
CA LYS A 450 40.77 3.58 -14.83
C LYS A 450 39.53 4.47 -14.60
N ASP A 451 39.46 5.64 -15.21
CA ASP A 451 38.35 6.58 -15.04
C ASP A 451 37.04 6.03 -15.64
N VAL A 452 37.10 5.34 -16.79
CA VAL A 452 35.97 4.61 -17.39
C VAL A 452 35.51 3.44 -16.52
N ALA A 453 36.45 2.64 -15.98
CA ALA A 453 36.10 1.53 -15.09
C ALA A 453 35.46 2.03 -13.78
N VAL A 454 35.90 3.18 -13.27
CA VAL A 454 35.31 3.84 -12.11
C VAL A 454 33.93 4.40 -12.44
N ALA A 455 33.78 5.12 -13.55
CA ALA A 455 32.50 5.68 -14.02
C ALA A 455 31.45 4.59 -14.27
N ASN A 456 31.82 3.50 -14.95
CA ASN A 456 30.92 2.36 -15.18
C ASN A 456 30.46 1.70 -13.87
N ARG A 457 31.34 1.60 -12.87
CA ARG A 457 30.96 1.06 -11.55
C ARG A 457 29.92 1.93 -10.85
N PHE A 458 30.02 3.25 -10.98
CA PHE A 458 29.07 4.19 -10.39
C PHE A 458 27.75 4.26 -11.18
N PHE A 459 27.81 4.13 -12.50
CA PHE A 459 26.64 4.04 -13.35
C PHE A 459 25.72 2.89 -12.94
N PHE A 460 26.26 1.70 -12.67
CA PHE A 460 25.43 0.57 -12.24
C PHE A 460 24.76 0.78 -10.89
N ILE A 461 25.42 1.48 -9.95
CA ILE A 461 24.85 1.80 -8.63
C ILE A 461 23.66 2.76 -8.78
N VAL A 462 23.80 3.77 -9.65
CA VAL A 462 22.72 4.73 -9.87
C VAL A 462 21.61 4.16 -10.73
N PHE A 463 21.94 3.32 -11.70
CA PHE A 463 20.96 2.63 -12.51
C PHE A 463 20.11 1.67 -11.67
N SER A 464 20.70 0.94 -10.72
CA SER A 464 19.96 0.06 -9.83
C SER A 464 19.03 0.83 -8.88
N ASP A 465 19.49 1.94 -8.30
CA ASP A 465 18.64 2.83 -7.49
C ASP A 465 17.50 3.43 -8.32
N ALA A 466 17.78 3.91 -9.53
CA ALA A 466 16.76 4.44 -10.45
C ALA A 466 15.65 3.43 -10.73
N LEU A 467 16.01 2.16 -10.98
CA LEU A 467 15.04 1.10 -11.20
C LEU A 467 14.13 0.92 -9.98
N CYS A 468 14.66 1.04 -8.76
CA CYS A 468 13.88 0.92 -7.54
C CYS A 468 12.83 2.03 -7.40
N TRP A 469 13.15 3.26 -7.83
CA TRP A 469 12.23 4.41 -7.70
C TRP A 469 11.16 4.49 -8.78
N ILE A 470 11.37 3.88 -9.96
CA ILE A 470 10.40 3.92 -11.07
C ILE A 470 8.99 3.45 -10.65
N PRO A 471 8.81 2.29 -9.98
CA PRO A 471 7.49 1.86 -9.52
C PRO A 471 6.81 2.86 -8.58
N ILE A 472 7.56 3.49 -7.67
CA ILE A 472 7.04 4.50 -6.75
C ILE A 472 6.54 5.72 -7.52
N PHE A 473 7.33 6.22 -8.47
CA PHE A 473 6.92 7.34 -9.31
C PHE A 473 5.68 7.01 -10.13
N LEU A 474 5.59 5.80 -10.70
CA LEU A 474 4.43 5.35 -11.46
C LEU A 474 3.17 5.26 -10.58
N VAL A 475 3.24 4.60 -9.43
CA VAL A 475 2.08 4.47 -8.52
C VAL A 475 1.62 5.85 -8.03
N LYS A 476 2.55 6.74 -7.68
CA LYS A 476 2.22 8.09 -7.21
C LYS A 476 1.62 8.95 -8.33
N THR A 477 2.15 8.87 -9.55
CA THR A 477 1.59 9.60 -10.71
C THR A 477 0.22 9.09 -11.11
N PHE A 478 -0.02 7.77 -11.11
CA PHE A 478 -1.35 7.21 -11.34
C PHE A 478 -2.36 7.65 -10.27
N SER A 479 -1.95 7.66 -8.99
CA SER A 479 -2.77 8.18 -7.89
C SER A 479 -3.13 9.68 -8.08
N LEU A 480 -2.20 10.50 -8.60
CA LEU A 480 -2.46 11.92 -8.88
C LEU A 480 -3.33 12.16 -10.13
N LEU A 481 -3.19 11.33 -11.17
CA LEU A 481 -3.90 11.46 -12.44
C LEU A 481 -5.36 10.97 -12.39
N LYS A 482 -5.85 10.45 -11.25
CA LYS A 482 -7.23 9.98 -11.06
C LYS A 482 -7.72 8.98 -12.14
N MET A 483 -6.81 8.19 -12.71
CA MET A 483 -7.24 7.15 -13.65
C MET A 483 -7.70 5.93 -12.85
N ASP A 484 -9.02 5.71 -12.84
CA ASP A 484 -9.59 4.43 -12.43
C ASP A 484 -8.95 3.34 -13.29
N ILE A 485 -8.22 2.43 -12.64
CA ILE A 485 -7.65 1.26 -13.30
C ILE A 485 -8.85 0.36 -13.66
N PRO A 486 -9.16 0.16 -14.96
CA PRO A 486 -10.33 -0.62 -15.33
C PRO A 486 -10.14 -2.06 -14.86
N GLY A 487 -11.01 -2.50 -13.94
CA GLY A 487 -10.96 -3.83 -13.32
C GLY A 487 -10.89 -3.85 -11.79
N MET A 488 -11.06 -2.70 -11.12
CA MET A 488 -11.50 -2.64 -9.72
C MET A 488 -13.02 -2.84 -9.64
#